data_AF-A0A7J4RVT1-F1
#
_entry.id   AF-A0A7J4RVT1-F1
#
_cell.length_a   1.000
_cell.length_b   1.000
_cell.length_c   1.000
_cell.angle_alpha   90.00
_cell.angle_beta   90.00
_cell.angle_gamma   90.00
#
_symmetry.space_group_name_H-M   'P 1'
#
loop_
_entity.id
_entity.type
_entity.pdbx_description
1 polymer ?
#
loop_
_entity_poly.entity_id
_entity_poly.type
_entity_poly.pdbx_seq_one_letter_code
_entity_poly.pdbx_strand_id
1 'polypeptide(L)' 'SMRKGGRVAESVLGKMKNFHNESHDIGNTGSTSHCMLLEKSVQAGDLKSGESTLLISFGSGLAMIAMHMMMPEGIEEWS' A
#
# COMPACT_ATOMS: atom_id res chain seq x y z
N SER A 1 4.61 23.80 3.97
CA SER A 1 4.05 22.91 5.01
C SER A 1 4.29 21.42 4.72
N MET A 2 4.43 20.97 3.46
CA MET A 2 4.75 19.56 3.12
C MET A 2 6.00 18.97 3.81
N ARG A 3 7.08 19.75 3.93
CA ARG A 3 8.33 19.28 4.57
C ARG A 3 8.20 18.92 6.05
N LYS A 4 7.31 19.59 6.80
CA LYS A 4 7.08 19.28 8.22
C LYS A 4 6.21 18.03 8.37
N GLY A 5 5.15 17.92 7.58
CA GLY A 5 4.30 16.72 7.54
C GLY A 5 5.06 15.46 7.11
N GLY A 6 5.92 15.57 6.09
CA GLY A 6 6.77 14.46 5.65
C GLY A 6 7.72 13.95 6.73
N ARG A 7 8.30 14.84 7.56
CA ARG A 7 9.14 14.44 8.70
C ARG A 7 8.37 13.70 9.78
N VAL A 8 7.12 14.13 10.05
CA VAL A 8 6.24 13.42 10.99
C VAL A 8 5.93 12.02 10.46
N ALA A 9 5.56 11.90 9.18
CA ALA A 9 5.29 10.60 8.56
C ALA A 9 6.53 9.68 8.60
N GLU A 10 7.71 10.20 8.25
CA GLU A 10 8.97 9.45 8.30
C GLU A 10 9.33 9.02 9.73
N SER A 11 9.07 9.86 10.74
CA SER A 11 9.35 9.50 12.14
C SER A 11 8.42 8.41 12.70
N VAL A 12 7.20 8.30 12.19
CA VAL A 12 6.19 7.36 12.68
C VAL A 12 6.19 6.06 11.88
N LEU A 13 6.31 6.14 10.56
CA LEU A 13 6.21 5.01 9.64
C LEU A 13 7.57 4.53 9.12
N GLY A 14 8.66 5.24 9.48
CA GLY A 14 9.96 5.03 8.87
C GLY A 14 10.04 5.58 7.44
N LYS A 15 11.16 5.33 6.78
CA LYS A 15 11.28 5.62 5.35
C LYS A 15 10.45 4.62 4.56
N MET A 16 9.48 5.13 3.79
CA MET A 16 8.78 4.31 2.80
C MET A 16 9.81 3.78 1.80
N LYS A 17 10.02 2.46 1.80
CA LYS A 17 11.00 1.80 0.95
C LYS A 17 10.51 1.72 -0.49
N ASN A 18 9.24 1.38 -0.66
CA ASN A 18 8.63 1.06 -1.94
C ASN A 18 7.28 1.77 -2.10
N PHE A 19 6.96 2.14 -3.34
CA PHE A 19 5.64 2.67 -3.73
C PHE A 19 5.12 1.83 -4.88
N HIS A 20 4.00 1.14 -4.69
CA HIS A 20 3.41 0.28 -5.69
C HIS A 20 2.08 0.85 -6.18
N ASN A 21 1.93 0.89 -7.50
CA ASN A 21 0.68 1.24 -8.16
C ASN A 21 0.57 0.46 -9.46
N GLU A 22 -0.45 -0.38 -9.55
CA GLU A 22 -0.68 -1.28 -10.68
C GLU A 22 -1.63 -0.70 -11.73
N SER A 23 -2.10 0.55 -11.57
CA SER A 23 -3.11 1.14 -12.46
C SER A 23 -2.69 1.17 -13.94
N HIS A 24 -1.39 1.13 -14.23
CA HIS A 24 -0.87 1.03 -15.60
C HIS A 24 -1.22 -0.32 -16.25
N ASP A 25 -1.15 -1.42 -15.50
CA ASP A 25 -1.28 -2.77 -16.03
C ASP A 25 -2.70 -3.34 -15.85
N ILE A 26 -3.38 -3.02 -14.74
CA ILE A 26 -4.74 -3.52 -14.44
C ILE A 26 -5.85 -2.52 -14.74
N GLY A 27 -5.50 -1.27 -15.05
CA GLY A 27 -6.46 -0.17 -15.16
C GLY A 27 -7.11 0.20 -13.82
N ASN A 28 -8.16 1.03 -13.88
CA ASN A 28 -8.97 1.36 -12.72
C ASN A 28 -10.21 0.46 -12.69
N THR A 29 -10.25 -0.45 -11.72
CA THR A 29 -11.35 -1.39 -11.49
C THR A 29 -12.30 -0.93 -10.37
N GLY A 30 -12.21 0.35 -9.99
CA GLY A 30 -13.03 0.94 -8.95
C GLY A 30 -12.69 0.39 -7.58
N SER A 31 -13.70 -0.11 -6.86
CA SER A 31 -13.53 -0.60 -5.49
C SER A 31 -12.70 -1.89 -5.39
N THR A 32 -12.37 -2.58 -6.48
CA THR A 32 -11.54 -3.80 -6.42
C THR A 32 -10.06 -3.54 -6.70
N SER A 33 -9.67 -2.31 -7.09
CA SER A 33 -8.28 -2.00 -7.47
C SER A 33 -7.30 -2.21 -6.32
N HIS A 34 -7.70 -1.93 -5.08
CA HIS A 34 -6.83 -2.17 -3.92
C HIS A 34 -6.62 -3.66 -3.63
N CYS A 35 -7.61 -4.52 -3.88
CA CYS A 35 -7.45 -5.97 -3.76
C CYS A 35 -6.52 -6.51 -4.85
N MET A 36 -6.71 -6.06 -6.10
CA MET A 36 -5.85 -6.47 -7.21
C MET A 36 -4.40 -6.01 -7.03
N LEU A 37 -4.19 -4.81 -6.49
CA LEU A 37 -2.85 -4.32 -6.13
C LEU A 37 -2.19 -5.22 -5.09
N LEU A 38 -2.90 -5.56 -4.00
CA LEU A 38 -2.37 -6.45 -2.97
C LEU A 38 -2.03 -7.83 -3.52
N GLU A 39 -2.93 -8.43 -4.31
CA GLU A 39 -2.71 -9.71 -4.98
C GLU A 39 -1.44 -9.69 -5.83
N LYS A 40 -1.28 -8.67 -6.68
CA LYS A 40 -0.08 -8.51 -7.49
C LYS A 40 1.18 -8.30 -6.65
N SER A 41 1.10 -7.51 -5.58
CA SER A 41 2.25 -7.30 -4.68
C SER A 41 2.66 -8.58 -3.95
N VAL A 42 1.71 -9.45 -3.60
CA VAL A 42 2.00 -10.80 -3.08
C VAL A 42 2.71 -11.62 -4.16
N GLN A 43 2.15 -11.72 -5.37
CA GLN A 43 2.71 -12.50 -6.47
C GLN A 43 4.10 -12.01 -6.93
N ALA A 44 4.35 -10.71 -6.84
CA ALA A 44 5.66 -10.11 -7.15
C ALA A 44 6.70 -10.33 -6.03
N GLY A 45 6.29 -10.82 -4.86
CA GLY A 45 7.16 -10.97 -3.69
C GLY A 45 7.55 -9.64 -3.04
N ASP A 46 6.77 -8.58 -3.30
CA ASP A 46 7.01 -7.22 -2.85
C ASP A 46 6.70 -7.00 -1.37
N LEU A 47 5.85 -7.86 -0.79
CA LEU A 47 5.45 -7.81 0.61
C LEU A 47 6.34 -8.72 1.45
N LYS A 48 6.81 -8.22 2.60
CA LYS A 48 7.60 -9.00 3.56
C LYS A 48 6.94 -9.07 4.92
N SER A 49 7.08 -10.21 5.59
CA SER A 49 6.59 -10.44 6.95
C SER A 49 7.09 -9.36 7.90
N GLY A 50 6.20 -8.81 8.73
CA GLY A 50 6.53 -7.76 9.68
C GLY A 50 6.83 -6.39 9.05
N GLU A 51 6.65 -6.23 7.74
CA GLU A 51 6.76 -4.93 7.09
C GLU A 51 5.54 -4.04 7.40
N SER A 52 5.81 -2.76 7.66
CA SER A 52 4.78 -1.73 7.82
C SER A 52 4.34 -1.23 6.44
N THR A 53 3.10 -1.49 6.07
CA THR A 53 2.52 -1.09 4.77
C THR A 53 1.37 -0.12 4.96
N LEU A 54 1.32 0.91 4.10
CA LEU A 54 0.22 1.86 4.03
C LEU A 54 -0.54 1.64 2.73
N LEU A 55 -1.79 1.21 2.83
CA LEU A 55 -2.70 1.11 1.69
C LEU A 55 -3.56 2.38 1.64
N ILE A 56 -3.46 3.13 0.54
CA ILE A 56 -4.26 4.33 0.31
C ILE A 56 -5.17 4.07 -0.88
N SER A 57 -6.48 4.22 -0.68
CA SER A 57 -7.47 4.12 -1.76
C SER A 57 -8.37 5.36 -1.72
N PHE A 58 -8.68 5.88 -2.91
CA PHE A 58 -9.53 7.04 -3.10
C PHE A 58 -10.59 6.74 -4.17
N GLY A 59 -11.77 7.31 -4.00
CA GLY A 59 -12.92 7.07 -4.86
C GLY A 59 -13.77 8.31 -5.08
N SER A 60 -14.88 8.13 -5.82
CA SER A 60 -15.85 9.20 -6.06
C SER A 60 -16.44 9.74 -4.75
N GLY A 61 -16.82 11.02 -4.75
CA GLY A 61 -17.38 11.68 -3.56
C GLY A 61 -16.33 12.15 -2.54
N LEU A 62 -15.06 12.30 -2.96
CA LEU A 62 -13.92 12.64 -2.08
C LEU A 62 -13.71 11.62 -0.95
N ALA A 63 -14.19 10.39 -1.15
CA ALA A 63 -13.96 9.30 -0.23
C ALA A 63 -12.50 8.86 -0.31
N MET A 64 -11.86 8.75 0.84
CA MET A 64 -10.49 8.26 0.99
C MET A 64 -10.43 7.32 2.17
N ILE A 65 -9.72 6.21 1.98
CA ILE A 65 -9.34 5.30 3.05
C ILE A 65 -7.82 5.16 3.05
N ALA A 66 -7.23 5.24 4.23
CA ALA A 66 -5.83 4.95 4.46
C ALA A 66 -5.77 3.90 5.57
N MET A 67 -5.16 2.75 5.29
CA MET A 67 -5.00 1.65 6.23
C MET A 67 -3.53 1.38 6.45
N HIS A 68 -3.10 1.45 7.70
CA HIS A 68 -1.78 1.00 8.11
C HIS A 68 -1.89 -0.45 8.57
N MET A 69 -1.06 -1.32 8.00
CA MET A 69 -1.06 -2.75 8.26
C MET A 69 0.37 -3.21 8.52
N MET A 70 0.52 -4.11 9.49
CA MET A 70 1.72 -4.92 9.61
C MET A 70 1.50 -6.19 8.81
N MET A 71 2.39 -6.48 7.87
CA MET A 71 2.27 -7.66 7.03
C MET A 71 2.39 -8.93 7.89
N PRO A 72 1.47 -9.90 7.73
CA PRO A 72 1.43 -11.11 8.54
C PRO A 72 2.65 -12.00 8.30
N GLU A 73 2.97 -12.85 9.27
CA GLU A 73 4.01 -13.87 9.11
C GLU A 73 3.66 -14.85 7.98
N GLY A 74 4.65 -15.18 7.15
CA GLY A 74 4.53 -16.13 6.05
C GLY A 74 3.89 -15.55 4.78
N ILE A 75 3.67 -14.23 4.70
CA ILE A 75 3.08 -13.61 3.49
C ILE A 75 3.90 -13.86 2.22
N GLU A 76 5.21 -14.06 2.35
CA GLU A 76 6.10 -14.40 1.24
C GLU A 76 5.81 -15.77 0.61
N GLU A 77 5.10 -16.64 1.32
CA GLU A 77 4.73 -17.98 0.85
C GLU A 77 3.34 -18.01 0.22
N TRP A 78 2.57 -16.91 0.32
CA TRP A 78 1.23 -16.83 -0.24
C TRP A 78 1.37 -16.72 -1.77
N SER A 79 0.95 -17.78 -2.47
CA SER A 79 1.08 -17.94 -3.92
C SER A 79 -0.28 -18.14 -4.57
#